data_AF-A0A9D7YG17-F1
#
_entry.id   AF-A0A9D7YG17-F1
#
_cell.length_a   1.000
_cell.length_b   1.000
_cell.length_c   1.000
_cell.angle_alpha   90.00
_cell.angle_beta   90.00
_cell.angle_gamma   90.00
#
_symmetry.space_group_name_H-M   'P 1'
#
loop_
_entity.id
_entity.type
_entity.pdbx_description
1 polymer ?
#
loop_
_entity_poly.entity_id
_entity_poly.type
_entity_poly.pdbx_seq_one_letter_code
_entity_poly.pdbx_strand_id
1 'polypeptide(L)'
;MNALRMAVAVLAFCAVIAAALFFWSRLPDDAEAAPGDVVNSVTSFATRHPEWAVLREGRQDEATIRLNHARHLDPDTPGMQEALLAVANDPDAHIVSIGGSERLSMSCASCHRPEPGGWRMKPIRFDAHCARCHTDQLARVPSITPEGQGDAIRVPHGAPARVVEQIERALATAAAFAESRFSPEEEAESARPSRGRRQPAGAAAPLAVPRFADRAEATQWLASQRERLLQQVANGCAYCHAGMAAAMEPPGSFHVAPPAIPSSWLPRAQFSHRSHEMLSCVQCHTQARTSVSTLDVMLPGVASCRECHNPRAGAPSSCTVCHTYHQPTPYHEGGTLSIEEFTRRERRSPAAE
;
A
#
# COMPACT_ATOMS: atom_id res chain seq x y z
N MET A 1 -16.61 54.77 -14.88
CA MET A 1 -17.17 53.50 -14.32
C MET A 1 -16.12 52.44 -13.96
N ASN A 2 -14.93 52.41 -14.58
CA ASN A 2 -13.92 51.37 -14.30
C ASN A 2 -13.06 51.62 -13.04
N ALA A 3 -12.72 52.87 -12.70
CA ALA A 3 -11.89 53.17 -11.53
C ALA A 3 -12.59 52.84 -10.19
N LEU A 4 -13.90 53.09 -10.11
CA LEU A 4 -14.69 52.83 -8.89
C LEU A 4 -14.87 51.33 -8.62
N ARG A 5 -15.02 50.51 -9.67
CA ARG A 5 -15.10 49.04 -9.54
C ARG A 5 -13.77 48.43 -9.10
N MET A 6 -12.67 48.99 -9.56
CA MET A 6 -11.32 48.54 -9.18
C MET A 6 -11.01 48.90 -7.72
N ALA A 7 -11.41 50.09 -7.26
CA ALA A 7 -11.27 50.50 -5.85
C ALA A 7 -12.09 49.62 -4.89
N VAL A 8 -13.32 49.25 -5.29
CA VAL A 8 -14.18 48.36 -4.48
C VAL A 8 -13.61 46.93 -4.42
N ALA A 9 -13.03 46.43 -5.52
CA ALA A 9 -12.37 45.13 -5.53
C ALA A 9 -11.12 45.08 -4.65
N VAL A 10 -10.31 46.14 -4.65
CA VAL A 10 -9.11 46.26 -3.79
C VAL A 10 -9.51 46.34 -2.32
N LEU A 11 -10.55 47.12 -1.97
CA LEU A 11 -11.04 47.20 -0.59
C LEU A 11 -11.63 45.88 -0.09
N ALA A 12 -12.36 45.15 -0.94
CA ALA A 12 -12.86 43.82 -0.60
C ALA A 12 -11.71 42.81 -0.39
N PHE A 13 -10.66 42.86 -1.22
CA PHE A 13 -9.49 42.00 -1.09
C PHE A 13 -8.69 42.31 0.19
N CYS A 14 -8.51 43.60 0.52
CA CYS A 14 -7.89 44.02 1.77
C CYS A 14 -8.71 43.61 3.01
N ALA A 15 -10.04 43.64 2.92
CA ALA A 15 -10.92 43.19 4.01
C ALA A 15 -10.84 41.67 4.24
N VAL A 16 -10.72 40.87 3.18
CA VAL A 16 -10.51 39.41 3.27
C VAL A 16 -9.14 39.08 3.87
N ILE A 17 -8.08 39.81 3.48
CA ILE A 17 -6.75 39.64 4.07
C ILE A 17 -6.76 40.06 5.55
N ALA A 18 -7.39 41.18 5.89
CA ALA A 18 -7.50 41.64 7.27
C ALA A 18 -8.29 40.64 8.14
N ALA A 19 -9.37 40.04 7.61
CA ALA A 19 -10.13 39.01 8.29
C ALA A 19 -9.33 37.70 8.46
N ALA A 20 -8.53 37.30 7.46
CA ALA A 20 -7.64 36.15 7.56
C ALA A 20 -6.53 36.37 8.61
N LEU A 21 -5.95 37.57 8.65
CA LEU A 21 -4.94 37.96 9.65
C LEU A 21 -5.54 38.06 11.06
N PHE A 22 -6.79 38.49 11.20
CA PHE A 22 -7.52 38.52 12.49
C PHE A 22 -7.95 37.12 12.97
N PHE A 23 -8.17 36.18 12.05
CA PHE A 23 -8.49 34.80 12.39
C PHE A 23 -7.23 34.04 12.83
N TRP A 24 -6.07 34.36 12.24
CA TRP A 24 -4.77 33.83 12.65
C TRP A 24 -4.30 34.36 14.02
N SER A 25 -4.64 35.60 14.39
CA SER A 25 -4.27 36.20 15.68
C SER A 25 -5.17 35.80 16.86
N ARG A 26 -6.17 34.92 16.64
CA ARG A 26 -7.13 34.44 17.67
C ARG A 26 -7.08 32.94 17.94
N LEU A 27 -6.09 32.23 17.40
CA LEU A 27 -5.77 30.91 17.93
C LEU A 27 -5.29 31.09 19.38
N PRO A 28 -5.80 30.31 20.35
CA PRO A 28 -5.25 30.33 21.71
C PRO A 28 -3.75 30.04 21.65
N ASP A 29 -3.00 30.56 22.65
CA ASP A 29 -1.56 30.32 22.87
C ASP A 29 -1.27 28.82 23.13
N ASP A 30 -1.58 27.98 22.16
CA ASP A 30 -1.13 26.62 22.06
C ASP A 30 0.29 26.75 21.53
N ALA A 31 1.27 26.84 22.43
CA ALA A 31 2.67 26.74 22.06
C ALA A 31 2.86 25.46 21.22
N GLU A 32 2.90 25.61 19.90
CA GLU A 32 3.18 24.53 18.96
C GLU A 32 4.59 24.05 19.28
N ALA A 33 4.66 22.93 20.00
CA ALA A 33 5.92 22.27 20.29
C ALA A 33 6.66 22.02 18.97
N ALA A 34 7.93 22.43 18.91
CA ALA A 34 8.76 22.26 17.72
C ALA A 34 8.85 20.76 17.34
N PRO A 35 9.13 20.44 16.06
CA PRO A 35 9.38 19.07 15.61
C PRO A 35 10.43 18.38 16.50
N GLY A 36 10.11 17.21 17.07
CA GLY A 36 10.99 16.48 17.99
C GLY A 36 10.82 16.75 19.49
N ASP A 37 10.07 17.78 19.90
CA ASP A 37 9.83 18.03 21.34
C ASP A 37 8.74 17.11 21.89
N VAL A 38 9.06 16.42 22.99
CA VAL A 38 8.07 15.74 23.83
C VAL A 38 7.28 16.83 24.57
N VAL A 39 5.97 16.87 24.34
CA VAL A 39 5.09 17.84 25.01
C VAL A 39 5.02 17.51 26.49
N ASN A 40 5.66 18.32 27.32
CA ASN A 40 5.83 18.07 28.76
C ASN A 40 4.62 18.53 29.61
N SER A 41 3.59 19.11 28.97
CA SER A 41 2.36 19.55 29.65
C SER A 41 1.15 19.22 28.79
N VAL A 42 0.48 18.11 29.12
CA VAL A 42 -0.79 17.69 28.54
C VAL A 42 -1.80 17.56 29.68
N THR A 43 -2.80 18.42 29.70
CA THR A 43 -3.72 18.54 30.85
C THR A 43 -5.17 18.23 30.49
N SER A 44 -5.51 18.11 29.21
CA SER A 44 -6.85 17.82 28.74
C SER A 44 -6.83 17.32 27.31
N PHE A 45 -7.39 16.14 27.05
CA PHE A 45 -7.57 15.69 25.67
C PHE A 45 -8.45 16.65 24.87
N ALA A 46 -9.55 17.12 25.47
CA ALA A 46 -10.56 17.93 24.78
C ALA A 46 -10.05 19.32 24.37
N THR A 47 -9.10 19.91 25.12
CA THR A 47 -8.71 21.31 24.94
C THR A 47 -7.21 21.58 24.89
N ARG A 48 -6.37 20.72 25.50
CA ARG A 48 -4.92 20.97 25.65
C ARG A 48 -4.13 19.66 25.47
N HIS A 49 -4.32 19.05 24.31
CA HIS A 49 -3.57 17.89 23.83
C HIS A 49 -2.98 18.23 22.46
N PRO A 50 -1.67 17.99 22.25
CA PRO A 50 -1.01 18.32 21.00
C PRO A 50 -1.48 17.42 19.87
N GLU A 51 -1.29 17.85 18.62
CA GLU A 51 -1.45 16.96 17.47
C GLU A 51 -0.45 15.80 17.54
N TRP A 52 -0.78 14.67 16.88
CA TRP A 52 0.09 13.51 16.80
C TRP A 52 1.45 13.91 16.23
N ALA A 53 2.55 13.45 16.85
CA ALA A 53 3.90 13.86 16.45
C ALA A 53 4.14 13.69 14.94
N VAL A 54 3.70 12.57 14.37
CA VAL A 54 3.76 12.29 12.92
C VAL A 54 3.06 13.35 12.07
N LEU A 55 1.87 13.80 12.47
CA LEU A 55 1.13 14.82 11.71
C LEU A 55 1.68 16.23 11.98
N ARG A 56 2.03 16.53 13.24
CA ARG A 56 2.63 17.81 13.64
C ARG A 56 3.95 18.09 12.93
N GLU A 57 4.76 17.05 12.75
CA GLU A 57 6.06 17.11 12.07
C GLU A 57 5.92 17.02 10.54
N GLY A 58 4.72 16.82 10.01
CA GLY A 58 4.49 16.64 8.57
C GLY A 58 5.20 15.41 7.99
N ARG A 59 5.41 14.38 8.81
CA ARG A 59 6.10 13.15 8.39
C ARG A 59 5.27 12.43 7.36
N GLN A 60 5.98 11.86 6.38
CA GLN A 60 5.42 11.04 5.32
C GLN A 60 5.70 9.56 5.60
N ASP A 61 4.93 8.68 4.96
CA ASP A 61 5.30 7.27 4.85
C ASP A 61 6.62 7.14 4.07
N GLU A 62 7.41 6.12 4.41
CA GLU A 62 8.66 5.78 3.74
C GLU A 62 8.49 4.56 2.82
N ALA A 63 7.26 4.09 2.67
CA ALA A 63 6.93 2.94 1.86
C ALA A 63 7.40 3.10 0.41
N THR A 64 8.06 2.06 -0.10
CA THR A 64 8.66 2.05 -1.45
C THR A 64 7.70 1.49 -2.49
N ILE A 65 6.39 1.69 -2.29
CA ILE A 65 5.36 1.26 -3.24
C ILE A 65 4.53 2.42 -3.78
N ARG A 66 3.97 2.21 -4.96
CA ARG A 66 3.04 3.09 -5.66
C ARG A 66 1.63 2.50 -5.57
N LEU A 67 0.96 2.79 -4.47
CA LEU A 67 -0.43 2.42 -4.24
C LEU A 67 -1.18 3.61 -3.66
N ASN A 68 -2.12 4.15 -4.44
CA ASN A 68 -2.95 5.26 -3.97
C ASN A 68 -4.42 4.95 -4.05
N HIS A 69 -5.18 5.57 -3.16
CA HIS A 69 -6.60 5.33 -3.04
C HIS A 69 -7.39 5.97 -4.17
N ALA A 70 -7.03 7.18 -4.62
CA ALA A 70 -7.77 7.91 -5.66
C ALA A 70 -7.91 7.07 -6.94
N ARG A 71 -6.86 6.37 -7.37
CA ARG A 71 -6.92 5.49 -8.56
C ARG A 71 -7.75 4.23 -8.36
N HIS A 72 -7.85 3.72 -7.13
CA HIS A 72 -8.52 2.44 -6.86
C HIS A 72 -9.96 2.61 -6.37
N LEU A 73 -10.32 3.77 -5.85
CA LEU A 73 -11.66 4.08 -5.35
C LEU A 73 -12.50 4.86 -6.37
N ASP A 74 -11.89 5.43 -7.40
CA ASP A 74 -12.59 6.09 -8.49
C ASP A 74 -12.91 5.08 -9.62
N PRO A 75 -14.18 4.67 -9.79
CA PRO A 75 -14.59 3.70 -10.80
C PRO A 75 -14.47 4.24 -12.24
N ASP A 76 -14.30 5.55 -12.42
CA ASP A 76 -14.19 6.17 -13.74
C ASP A 76 -12.79 6.10 -14.32
N THR A 77 -11.77 5.75 -13.53
CA THR A 77 -10.39 5.74 -14.04
C THR A 77 -10.21 4.66 -15.12
N PRO A 78 -9.34 4.90 -16.12
CA PRO A 78 -9.06 3.90 -17.16
C PRO A 78 -8.61 2.55 -16.59
N GLY A 79 -7.81 2.57 -15.52
CA GLY A 79 -7.36 1.34 -14.85
C GLY A 79 -8.50 0.55 -14.19
N MET A 80 -9.51 1.23 -13.64
CA MET A 80 -10.68 0.56 -13.07
C MET A 80 -11.62 0.03 -14.15
N GLN A 81 -11.71 0.69 -15.30
CA GLN A 81 -12.45 0.18 -16.46
C GLN A 81 -11.77 -1.06 -17.06
N GLU A 82 -10.43 -1.08 -17.12
CA GLU A 82 -9.68 -2.27 -17.52
C GLU A 82 -9.84 -3.41 -16.51
N ALA A 83 -9.76 -3.10 -15.22
CA ALA A 83 -9.97 -4.07 -14.14
C ALA A 83 -11.38 -4.68 -14.19
N LEU A 84 -12.41 -3.90 -14.54
CA LEU A 84 -13.77 -4.40 -14.74
C LEU A 84 -13.81 -5.51 -15.79
N LEU A 85 -13.09 -5.37 -16.92
CA LEU A 85 -13.04 -6.40 -17.95
C LEU A 85 -12.41 -7.70 -17.43
N ALA A 86 -11.39 -7.59 -16.58
CA ALA A 86 -10.73 -8.75 -15.96
C ALA A 86 -11.64 -9.51 -14.98
N VAL A 87 -12.56 -8.82 -14.32
CA VAL A 87 -13.44 -9.39 -13.29
C VAL A 87 -14.91 -9.45 -13.68
N ALA A 88 -15.26 -9.21 -14.95
CA ALA A 88 -16.65 -9.11 -15.40
C ALA A 88 -17.48 -10.38 -15.13
N ASN A 89 -16.83 -11.55 -15.08
CA ASN A 89 -17.46 -12.84 -14.79
C ASN A 89 -17.18 -13.34 -13.37
N ASP A 90 -16.57 -12.52 -12.51
CA ASP A 90 -16.29 -12.87 -11.12
C ASP A 90 -17.53 -12.60 -10.25
N PRO A 91 -18.16 -13.63 -9.66
CA PRO A 91 -19.36 -13.46 -8.84
C PRO A 91 -19.11 -12.65 -7.56
N ASP A 92 -17.84 -12.54 -7.12
CA ASP A 92 -17.45 -11.79 -5.93
C ASP A 92 -17.09 -10.32 -6.26
N ALA A 93 -17.06 -9.95 -7.55
CA ALA A 93 -16.80 -8.57 -7.96
C ALA A 93 -18.03 -7.68 -7.68
N HIS A 94 -17.78 -6.54 -7.03
CA HIS A 94 -18.82 -5.56 -6.77
C HIS A 94 -19.00 -4.63 -7.97
N ILE A 95 -19.87 -5.04 -8.90
CA ILE A 95 -20.21 -4.28 -10.11
C ILE A 95 -21.52 -3.51 -9.87
N VAL A 96 -21.49 -2.20 -10.14
CA VAL A 96 -22.63 -1.29 -9.99
C VAL A 96 -22.96 -0.63 -11.32
N SER A 97 -24.23 -0.28 -11.54
CA SER A 97 -24.64 0.51 -12.70
C SER A 97 -24.74 1.99 -12.32
N ILE A 98 -23.94 2.84 -12.97
CA ILE A 98 -23.92 4.29 -12.78
C ILE A 98 -24.23 4.93 -14.12
N GLY A 99 -25.35 5.65 -14.22
CA GLY A 99 -25.75 6.31 -15.48
C GLY A 99 -25.97 5.34 -16.64
N GLY A 100 -26.34 4.08 -16.37
CA GLY A 100 -26.52 3.03 -17.38
C GLY A 100 -25.24 2.31 -17.80
N SER A 101 -24.07 2.69 -17.25
CA SER A 101 -22.80 2.00 -17.50
C SER A 101 -22.40 1.16 -16.29
N GLU A 102 -21.91 -0.06 -16.54
CA GLU A 102 -21.34 -0.92 -15.49
C GLU A 102 -19.98 -0.39 -15.02
N ARG A 103 -19.73 -0.50 -13.72
CA ARG A 103 -18.53 -0.01 -13.05
C ARG A 103 -18.10 -0.96 -11.95
N LEU A 104 -16.80 -1.25 -11.89
CA LEU A 104 -16.19 -1.92 -10.74
C LEU A 104 -16.08 -0.92 -9.59
N SER A 105 -16.82 -1.16 -8.51
CA SER A 105 -16.84 -0.29 -7.33
C SER A 105 -16.04 -0.92 -6.20
N MET A 106 -15.10 -0.16 -5.63
CA MET A 106 -14.29 -0.58 -4.50
C MET A 106 -14.64 0.18 -3.22
N SER A 107 -14.65 -0.55 -2.12
CA SER A 107 -14.77 0.00 -0.76
C SER A 107 -13.46 -0.12 0.00
N CYS A 108 -13.33 0.57 1.14
CA CYS A 108 -12.18 0.44 2.04
C CYS A 108 -11.93 -1.02 2.45
N ALA A 109 -12.99 -1.80 2.63
CA ALA A 109 -12.94 -3.22 3.03
C ALA A 109 -12.38 -4.15 1.94
N SER A 110 -12.24 -3.65 0.71
CA SER A 110 -11.63 -4.41 -0.40
C SER A 110 -10.15 -4.70 -0.13
N CYS A 111 -9.48 -3.83 0.64
CA CYS A 111 -8.06 -3.93 0.98
C CYS A 111 -7.82 -3.94 2.49
N HIS A 112 -8.57 -3.17 3.27
CA HIS A 112 -8.39 -3.07 4.72
C HIS A 112 -9.29 -4.04 5.46
N ARG A 113 -8.70 -4.85 6.34
CA ARG A 113 -9.44 -5.74 7.23
C ARG A 113 -8.91 -5.60 8.64
N PRO A 114 -9.74 -5.26 9.65
CA PRO A 114 -9.29 -5.23 11.03
C PRO A 114 -8.87 -6.63 11.52
N GLU A 115 -7.91 -6.67 12.42
CA GLU A 115 -7.62 -7.84 13.23
C GLU A 115 -8.79 -8.15 14.18
N PRO A 116 -8.90 -9.38 14.72
CA PRO A 116 -9.80 -9.66 15.83
C PRO A 116 -9.64 -8.60 16.95
N GLY A 117 -10.75 -8.06 17.43
CA GLY A 117 -10.75 -6.95 18.40
C GLY A 117 -10.63 -5.54 17.82
N GLY A 118 -10.27 -5.37 16.54
CA GLY A 118 -10.30 -4.07 15.84
C GLY A 118 -9.12 -3.15 16.12
N TRP A 119 -8.12 -3.58 16.89
CA TRP A 119 -7.01 -2.74 17.34
C TRP A 119 -5.99 -2.39 16.26
N ARG A 120 -5.89 -3.23 15.23
CA ARG A 120 -4.97 -3.07 14.10
C ARG A 120 -5.66 -3.48 12.82
N MET A 121 -5.08 -3.08 11.70
CA MET A 121 -5.42 -3.63 10.39
C MET A 121 -4.47 -4.76 10.04
N LYS A 122 -5.00 -5.81 9.42
CA LYS A 122 -4.20 -6.87 8.83
C LYS A 122 -3.32 -6.30 7.69
N PRO A 123 -2.15 -6.89 7.44
CA PRO A 123 -1.32 -6.52 6.30
C PRO A 123 -2.06 -6.69 4.97
N ILE A 124 -1.91 -5.70 4.09
CA ILE A 124 -2.35 -5.81 2.70
C ILE A 124 -1.36 -6.73 1.97
N ARG A 125 -1.91 -7.66 1.19
CA ARG A 125 -1.15 -8.64 0.41
C ARG A 125 -1.65 -8.73 -1.03
N PHE A 126 -0.73 -8.84 -1.98
CA PHE A 126 -1.06 -8.90 -3.41
C PHE A 126 -1.99 -10.06 -3.77
N ASP A 127 -1.66 -11.27 -3.30
CA ASP A 127 -2.43 -12.51 -3.53
C ASP A 127 -3.90 -12.37 -3.11
N ALA A 128 -4.14 -11.75 -1.96
CA ALA A 128 -5.47 -11.61 -1.38
C ALA A 128 -6.27 -10.40 -1.87
N HIS A 129 -5.61 -9.30 -2.27
CA HIS A 129 -6.30 -8.02 -2.51
C HIS A 129 -6.13 -7.45 -3.92
N CYS A 130 -5.10 -7.85 -4.67
CA CYS A 130 -4.74 -7.22 -5.95
C CYS A 130 -4.82 -8.20 -7.13
N ALA A 131 -4.47 -9.46 -6.91
CA ALA A 131 -4.28 -10.44 -7.98
C ALA A 131 -5.52 -10.60 -8.88
N ARG A 132 -6.74 -10.55 -8.31
CA ARG A 132 -7.98 -10.74 -9.07
C ARG A 132 -8.12 -9.77 -10.26
N CYS A 133 -7.75 -8.50 -10.08
CA CYS A 133 -7.83 -7.48 -11.14
C CYS A 133 -6.53 -7.36 -11.95
N HIS A 134 -5.37 -7.63 -11.34
CA HIS A 134 -4.05 -7.44 -11.97
C HIS A 134 -3.42 -8.72 -12.51
N THR A 135 -4.21 -9.78 -12.74
CA THR A 135 -3.68 -11.10 -13.17
C THR A 135 -2.91 -11.00 -14.49
N ASP A 136 -3.46 -10.37 -15.52
CA ASP A 136 -2.83 -10.38 -16.84
C ASP A 136 -1.61 -9.46 -16.96
N GLN A 137 -1.65 -8.32 -16.29
CA GLN A 137 -0.59 -7.30 -16.33
C GLN A 137 0.67 -7.75 -15.57
N LEU A 138 0.52 -8.53 -14.50
CA LEU A 138 1.61 -8.78 -13.55
C LEU A 138 1.95 -10.25 -13.35
N ALA A 139 1.04 -11.19 -13.64
CA ALA A 139 1.23 -12.58 -13.24
C ALA A 139 1.85 -13.47 -14.34
N ARG A 140 2.17 -12.93 -15.53
CA ARG A 140 2.65 -13.73 -16.67
C ARG A 140 3.68 -13.00 -17.55
N VAL A 141 4.71 -13.73 -17.99
CA VAL A 141 5.64 -13.31 -19.06
C VAL A 141 5.78 -14.41 -20.12
N PRO A 142 6.17 -14.11 -21.37
CA PRO A 142 6.32 -15.11 -22.40
C PRO A 142 7.27 -16.23 -21.96
N SER A 143 6.93 -17.47 -22.27
CA SER A 143 7.89 -18.57 -22.24
C SER A 143 8.63 -18.65 -23.57
N ILE A 144 9.78 -19.31 -23.61
CA ILE A 144 10.48 -19.68 -24.84
C ILE A 144 10.38 -21.19 -24.97
N THR A 145 9.85 -21.65 -26.10
CA THR A 145 9.60 -23.07 -26.35
C THR A 145 10.02 -23.42 -27.78
N PRO A 146 10.37 -24.68 -28.07
CA PRO A 146 10.80 -25.09 -29.41
C PRO A 146 9.86 -24.64 -30.54
N GLU A 147 8.55 -24.80 -30.36
CA GLU A 147 7.53 -24.55 -31.38
C GLU A 147 6.68 -23.29 -31.13
N GLY A 148 6.97 -22.51 -30.08
CA GLY A 148 6.13 -21.37 -29.69
C GLY A 148 4.77 -21.79 -29.12
N GLN A 149 4.70 -22.99 -28.55
CA GLN A 149 3.49 -23.56 -27.96
C GLN A 149 3.68 -23.82 -26.46
N GLY A 150 2.61 -23.68 -25.69
CA GLY A 150 2.60 -23.94 -24.25
C GLY A 150 2.08 -22.75 -23.44
N ASP A 151 2.33 -22.81 -22.13
CA ASP A 151 1.90 -21.79 -21.20
C ASP A 151 2.98 -20.70 -21.01
N ALA A 152 2.52 -19.48 -20.73
CA ALA A 152 3.37 -18.39 -20.26
C ALA A 152 4.00 -18.74 -18.90
N ILE A 153 5.17 -18.16 -18.63
CA ILE A 153 5.82 -18.27 -17.32
C ILE A 153 4.96 -17.50 -16.32
N ARG A 154 4.56 -18.16 -15.23
CA ARG A 154 3.82 -17.50 -14.13
C ARG A 154 4.79 -16.71 -13.25
N VAL A 155 4.38 -15.52 -12.85
CA VAL A 155 5.13 -14.62 -11.97
C VAL A 155 4.43 -14.55 -10.60
N PRO A 156 4.71 -15.48 -9.67
CA PRO A 156 4.17 -15.41 -8.33
C PRO A 156 4.76 -14.23 -7.55
N HIS A 157 3.89 -13.39 -6.98
CA HIS A 157 4.31 -12.26 -6.14
C HIS A 157 5.07 -12.77 -4.90
N GLY A 158 6.17 -12.10 -4.55
CA GLY A 158 7.01 -12.44 -3.39
C GLY A 158 8.00 -13.60 -3.61
N ALA A 159 8.16 -14.10 -4.85
CA ALA A 159 9.12 -15.16 -5.16
C ALA A 159 10.00 -14.84 -6.39
N PRO A 160 10.75 -13.72 -6.41
CA PRO A 160 11.55 -13.29 -7.55
C PRO A 160 12.55 -14.36 -8.03
N ALA A 161 13.21 -15.07 -7.10
CA ALA A 161 14.15 -16.13 -7.44
C ALA A 161 13.50 -17.28 -8.24
N ARG A 162 12.25 -17.64 -7.93
CA ARG A 162 11.53 -18.70 -8.67
C ARG A 162 11.21 -18.29 -10.10
N VAL A 163 10.95 -16.99 -10.32
CA VAL A 163 10.67 -16.45 -11.65
C VAL A 163 11.93 -16.52 -12.51
N VAL A 164 13.07 -16.07 -11.96
CA VAL A 164 14.38 -16.18 -12.63
C VAL A 164 14.67 -17.64 -12.96
N GLU A 165 14.52 -18.55 -12.00
CA GLU A 165 14.74 -19.99 -12.21
C GLU A 165 13.86 -20.60 -13.32
N GLN A 166 12.60 -20.15 -13.45
CA GLN A 166 11.72 -20.57 -14.55
C GLN A 166 12.17 -20.03 -15.91
N ILE A 167 12.64 -18.78 -15.98
CA ILE A 167 13.20 -18.19 -17.19
C ILE A 167 14.45 -18.95 -17.62
N GLU A 168 15.38 -19.20 -16.69
CA GLU A 168 16.62 -19.94 -16.99
C GLU A 168 16.32 -21.36 -17.47
N ARG A 169 15.32 -22.04 -16.91
CA ARG A 169 14.89 -23.36 -17.40
C ARG A 169 14.33 -23.33 -18.82
N ALA A 170 13.53 -22.32 -19.15
CA ALA A 170 13.00 -22.15 -20.51
C ALA A 170 14.13 -21.89 -21.52
N LEU A 171 15.09 -21.03 -21.15
CA LEU A 171 16.27 -20.74 -21.97
C LEU A 171 17.17 -21.98 -22.15
N ALA A 172 17.40 -22.76 -21.10
CA ALA A 172 18.17 -24.00 -21.19
C ALA A 172 17.52 -25.02 -22.13
N THR A 173 16.19 -25.14 -22.09
CA THR A 173 15.42 -25.99 -23.01
C THR A 173 15.55 -25.49 -24.45
N ALA A 174 15.47 -24.17 -24.67
CA ALA A 174 15.65 -23.56 -25.98
C ALA A 174 17.07 -23.75 -26.53
N ALA A 175 18.09 -23.67 -25.67
CA ALA A 175 19.48 -23.91 -26.02
C ALA A 175 19.72 -25.35 -26.48
N ALA A 176 19.19 -26.33 -25.74
CA ALA A 176 19.30 -27.74 -26.12
C ALA A 176 18.63 -28.04 -27.48
N PHE A 177 17.49 -27.41 -27.75
CA PHE A 177 16.78 -27.54 -29.03
C PHE A 177 17.51 -26.86 -30.19
N ALA A 178 18.08 -25.67 -29.96
CA ALA A 178 18.93 -25.01 -30.96
C ALA A 178 20.15 -25.88 -31.30
N GLU A 179 20.79 -26.48 -30.27
CA GLU A 179 21.95 -27.35 -30.45
C GLU A 179 21.64 -28.61 -31.25
N SER A 180 20.49 -29.26 -31.01
CA SER A 180 20.10 -30.45 -31.77
C SER A 180 19.97 -30.19 -33.27
N ARG A 181 19.65 -28.95 -33.68
CA ARG A 181 19.54 -28.56 -35.09
C ARG A 181 20.87 -28.22 -35.77
N PHE A 182 21.97 -28.14 -35.02
CA PHE A 182 23.32 -28.02 -35.59
C PHE A 182 23.99 -29.36 -35.86
N SER A 183 23.29 -30.48 -35.62
CA SER A 183 23.79 -31.81 -35.99
C SER A 183 23.72 -32.02 -37.51
N PRO A 184 24.75 -32.58 -38.17
CA PRO A 184 24.86 -32.59 -39.63
C PRO A 184 23.85 -33.44 -40.42
N GLU A 185 22.87 -34.10 -39.80
CA GLU A 185 22.12 -35.21 -40.44
C GLU A 185 20.61 -35.03 -40.63
N GLU A 186 19.98 -33.95 -40.15
CA GLU A 186 18.52 -33.74 -40.32
C GLU A 186 18.19 -32.51 -41.18
N GLU A 187 18.68 -32.53 -42.43
CA GLU A 187 18.22 -31.60 -43.48
C GLU A 187 16.97 -32.11 -44.22
N ALA A 188 16.41 -33.25 -43.83
CA ALA A 188 15.16 -33.78 -44.37
C ALA A 188 14.29 -34.31 -43.24
N GLU A 189 13.00 -33.96 -43.24
CA GLU A 189 11.96 -34.45 -42.32
C GLU A 189 11.93 -33.69 -40.98
N SER A 190 11.02 -32.75 -40.67
CA SER A 190 9.63 -32.63 -41.07
C SER A 190 9.10 -31.22 -40.81
N ALA A 191 8.46 -30.65 -41.83
CA ALA A 191 7.50 -29.57 -41.67
C ALA A 191 6.10 -30.20 -41.57
N ARG A 192 5.61 -30.44 -40.36
CA ARG A 192 4.18 -30.73 -40.14
C ARG A 192 3.54 -29.53 -39.44
N PRO A 193 2.47 -28.95 -40.01
CA PRO A 193 1.78 -27.85 -39.36
C PRO A 193 0.99 -28.38 -38.16
N SER A 194 1.39 -27.97 -36.96
CA SER A 194 0.62 -28.16 -35.73
C SER A 194 -0.70 -27.41 -35.84
N ARG A 195 -1.83 -28.13 -35.70
CA ARG A 195 -3.17 -27.54 -35.67
C ARG A 195 -3.31 -26.64 -34.44
N GLY A 196 -3.33 -25.32 -34.67
CA GLY A 196 -3.48 -24.32 -33.62
C GLY A 196 -4.84 -24.40 -32.94
N ARG A 197 -4.83 -24.61 -31.61
CA ARG A 197 -5.95 -24.24 -30.74
C ARG A 197 -5.94 -22.70 -30.60
N ARG A 198 -7.04 -22.03 -30.91
CA ARG A 198 -7.18 -20.58 -30.68
C ARG A 198 -6.93 -20.26 -29.21
N GLN A 199 -5.95 -19.40 -28.96
CA GLN A 199 -5.68 -18.81 -27.65
C GLN A 199 -6.52 -17.54 -27.45
N PRO A 200 -6.91 -17.21 -26.21
CA PRO A 200 -7.54 -15.93 -25.89
C PRO A 200 -6.57 -14.77 -26.17
N ALA A 201 -7.09 -13.69 -26.73
CA ALA A 201 -6.32 -12.47 -26.94
C ALA A 201 -5.95 -11.83 -25.58
N GLY A 202 -4.69 -11.41 -25.41
CA GLY A 202 -4.23 -10.63 -24.26
C GLY A 202 -3.13 -11.29 -23.41
N ALA A 203 -2.84 -12.58 -23.58
CA ALA A 203 -1.77 -13.27 -22.86
C ALA A 203 -0.42 -13.16 -23.57
N ALA A 204 0.66 -13.12 -22.79
CA ALA A 204 2.04 -13.21 -23.26
C ALA A 204 2.32 -14.55 -23.96
N ALA A 205 2.06 -14.63 -25.26
CA ALA A 205 2.20 -15.85 -26.04
C ALA A 205 3.66 -16.38 -26.01
N PRO A 206 3.86 -17.71 -25.92
CA PRO A 206 5.20 -18.28 -26.00
C PRO A 206 5.90 -17.93 -27.31
N LEU A 207 7.22 -17.76 -27.25
CA LEU A 207 8.06 -17.54 -28.42
C LEU A 207 8.65 -18.86 -28.92
N ALA A 208 8.64 -19.05 -30.24
CA ALA A 208 9.32 -20.15 -30.90
C ALA A 208 10.82 -19.89 -30.99
N VAL A 209 11.62 -20.96 -30.97
CA VAL A 209 13.06 -20.87 -31.24
C VAL A 209 13.28 -20.78 -32.76
N PRO A 210 13.91 -19.70 -33.27
CA PRO A 210 14.18 -19.56 -34.70
C PRO A 210 15.27 -20.53 -35.16
N ARG A 211 15.46 -20.65 -36.48
CA ARG A 211 16.64 -21.32 -37.05
C ARG A 211 17.79 -20.33 -37.07
N PHE A 212 18.97 -20.80 -36.65
CA PHE A 212 20.20 -20.01 -36.59
C PHE A 212 21.19 -20.52 -37.64
N ALA A 213 22.07 -19.63 -38.11
CA ALA A 213 23.16 -19.98 -39.03
C ALA A 213 24.29 -20.74 -38.31
N ASP A 214 24.60 -20.36 -37.08
CA ASP A 214 25.63 -21.00 -36.26
C ASP A 214 25.35 -20.89 -34.74
N ARG A 215 26.22 -21.53 -33.94
CA ARG A 215 26.12 -21.53 -32.47
C ARG A 215 26.30 -20.14 -31.85
N ALA A 216 27.06 -19.24 -32.49
CA ALA A 216 27.30 -17.91 -31.96
C ALA A 216 26.02 -17.06 -32.06
N GLU A 217 25.31 -17.14 -33.19
CA GLU A 217 24.01 -16.49 -33.38
C GLU A 217 22.97 -17.01 -32.37
N ALA A 218 22.90 -18.33 -32.18
CA ALA A 218 22.00 -18.93 -31.18
C ALA A 218 22.30 -18.44 -29.75
N THR A 219 23.57 -18.37 -29.39
CA THR A 219 24.01 -17.88 -28.08
C THR A 219 23.63 -16.41 -27.87
N GLN A 220 23.86 -15.57 -28.88
CA GLN A 220 23.51 -14.15 -28.82
C GLN A 220 22.00 -13.94 -28.70
N TRP A 221 21.20 -14.72 -29.45
CA TRP A 221 19.76 -14.67 -29.36
C TRP A 221 19.27 -15.06 -27.96
N LEU A 222 19.76 -16.17 -27.39
CA LEU A 222 19.39 -16.60 -26.03
C LEU A 222 19.73 -15.54 -24.98
N ALA A 223 20.91 -14.92 -25.06
CA ALA A 223 21.30 -13.83 -24.18
C ALA A 223 20.36 -12.63 -24.30
N SER A 224 19.99 -12.24 -25.53
CA SER A 224 19.03 -11.15 -25.76
C SER A 224 17.62 -11.46 -25.22
N GLN A 225 17.17 -12.71 -25.32
CA GLN A 225 15.88 -13.11 -24.80
C GLN A 225 15.87 -13.15 -23.28
N ARG A 226 16.97 -13.57 -22.65
CA ARG A 226 17.15 -13.50 -21.20
C ARG A 226 16.99 -12.09 -20.68
N GLU A 227 17.71 -11.13 -21.28
CA GLU A 227 17.63 -9.72 -20.91
C GLU A 227 16.20 -9.17 -21.10
N ARG A 228 15.58 -9.45 -22.26
CA ARG A 228 14.22 -9.02 -22.57
C ARG A 228 13.19 -9.56 -21.56
N LEU A 229 13.28 -10.84 -21.20
CA LEU A 229 12.36 -11.47 -20.24
C LEU A 229 12.53 -10.89 -18.83
N LEU A 230 13.78 -10.75 -18.36
CA LEU A 230 14.04 -10.14 -17.04
C LEU A 230 13.57 -8.69 -16.98
N GLN A 231 13.79 -7.90 -18.04
CA GLN A 231 13.29 -6.54 -18.15
C GLN A 231 11.76 -6.49 -18.13
N GLN A 232 11.09 -7.43 -18.81
CA GLN A 232 9.63 -7.50 -18.80
C GLN A 232 9.10 -7.82 -17.39
N VAL A 233 9.72 -8.75 -16.66
CA VAL A 233 9.38 -9.02 -15.26
C VAL A 233 9.62 -7.77 -14.40
N ALA A 234 10.75 -7.09 -14.57
CA ALA A 234 11.08 -5.89 -13.82
C ALA A 234 10.08 -4.76 -14.04
N ASN A 235 9.65 -4.56 -15.29
CA ASN A 235 8.62 -3.59 -15.66
C ASN A 235 7.30 -3.92 -14.95
N GLY A 236 6.95 -5.20 -14.85
CA GLY A 236 5.81 -5.68 -14.06
C GLY A 236 5.94 -5.30 -12.58
N CYS A 237 7.08 -5.58 -11.95
CA CYS A 237 7.32 -5.17 -10.56
C CYS A 237 7.28 -3.64 -10.38
N ALA A 238 7.74 -2.87 -11.38
CA ALA A 238 7.85 -1.41 -11.33
C ALA A 238 6.50 -0.67 -11.36
N TYR A 239 5.40 -1.36 -11.66
CA TYR A 239 4.05 -0.81 -11.48
C TYR A 239 3.81 -0.41 -10.03
N CYS A 240 4.26 -1.24 -9.09
CA CYS A 240 4.10 -0.99 -7.66
C CYS A 240 5.42 -0.65 -6.99
N HIS A 241 6.48 -1.43 -7.18
CA HIS A 241 7.75 -1.24 -6.47
C HIS A 241 8.57 -0.09 -7.07
N ALA A 242 8.94 0.86 -6.20
CA ALA A 242 9.92 1.89 -6.53
C ALA A 242 11.33 1.28 -6.64
N GLY A 243 12.23 1.96 -7.37
CA GLY A 243 13.65 1.58 -7.42
C GLY A 243 13.97 0.32 -8.23
N MET A 244 13.03 -0.23 -9.00
CA MET A 244 13.27 -1.45 -9.81
C MET A 244 14.40 -1.34 -10.84
N ALA A 245 14.75 -0.12 -11.29
CA ALA A 245 15.92 0.07 -12.15
C ALA A 245 17.24 -0.27 -11.43
N ALA A 246 17.36 0.11 -10.15
CA ALA A 246 18.53 -0.23 -9.32
C ALA A 246 18.53 -1.71 -8.89
N ALA A 247 17.35 -2.34 -8.83
CA ALA A 247 17.19 -3.76 -8.48
C ALA A 247 17.77 -4.75 -9.51
N MET A 248 18.17 -4.25 -10.67
CA MET A 248 18.75 -5.02 -11.78
C MET A 248 20.26 -4.77 -11.96
N GLU A 249 20.89 -4.03 -11.06
CA GLU A 249 22.32 -3.70 -11.10
C GLU A 249 23.13 -4.46 -10.02
N PRO A 250 24.24 -5.14 -10.39
CA PRO A 250 24.80 -5.29 -11.75
C PRO A 250 23.95 -6.23 -12.64
N PRO A 251 24.18 -6.23 -13.97
CA PRO A 251 23.44 -7.06 -14.92
C PRO A 251 23.34 -8.52 -14.48
N GLY A 252 22.10 -9.02 -14.37
CA GLY A 252 21.80 -10.38 -13.89
C GLY A 252 21.41 -10.48 -12.41
N SER A 253 21.48 -9.38 -11.65
CA SER A 253 20.82 -9.27 -10.34
C SER A 253 19.32 -9.02 -10.53
N PHE A 254 18.50 -9.55 -9.60
CA PHE A 254 17.06 -9.33 -9.61
C PHE A 254 16.51 -9.33 -8.17
N HIS A 255 16.52 -8.15 -7.53
CA HIS A 255 16.17 -7.99 -6.12
C HIS A 255 15.04 -6.99 -5.91
N VAL A 256 13.87 -7.46 -5.49
CA VAL A 256 12.74 -6.58 -5.16
C VAL A 256 12.81 -6.17 -3.69
N ALA A 257 12.98 -4.87 -3.41
CA ALA A 257 12.98 -4.35 -2.05
C ALA A 257 11.60 -4.52 -1.38
N PRO A 258 11.56 -4.84 -0.06
CA PRO A 258 10.30 -4.90 0.66
C PRO A 258 9.65 -3.51 0.71
N PRO A 259 8.31 -3.45 0.77
CA PRO A 259 7.56 -2.21 0.68
C PRO A 259 7.70 -1.29 1.90
N ALA A 260 8.25 -1.78 3.03
CA ALA A 260 8.53 -1.02 4.25
C ALA A 260 7.35 -0.22 4.87
N ILE A 261 6.10 -0.62 4.59
CA ILE A 261 4.90 0.02 5.17
C ILE A 261 4.89 -0.18 6.70
N PRO A 262 4.76 0.89 7.51
CA PRO A 262 4.72 0.78 8.96
C PRO A 262 3.46 0.06 9.44
N SER A 263 3.62 -0.87 10.39
CA SER A 263 2.49 -1.58 11.01
C SER A 263 1.77 -0.75 12.08
N SER A 264 2.33 0.38 12.49
CA SER A 264 1.73 1.32 13.44
C SER A 264 2.42 2.68 13.37
N TRP A 265 1.61 3.74 13.27
CA TRP A 265 2.05 5.13 13.38
C TRP A 265 2.10 5.62 14.83
N LEU A 266 1.30 5.04 15.72
CA LEU A 266 1.18 5.41 17.13
C LEU A 266 1.43 4.18 18.03
N PRO A 267 2.68 3.70 18.17
CA PRO A 267 2.99 2.42 18.82
C PRO A 267 2.69 2.39 20.33
N ARG A 268 2.49 3.56 20.95
CA ARG A 268 2.16 3.73 22.38
C ARG A 268 0.71 4.14 22.62
N ALA A 269 -0.09 4.21 21.56
CA ALA A 269 -1.51 4.47 21.64
C ALA A 269 -2.31 3.22 21.27
N GLN A 270 -3.52 3.13 21.80
CA GLN A 270 -4.49 2.10 21.50
C GLN A 270 -5.75 2.75 20.91
N PHE A 271 -6.24 2.17 19.82
CA PHE A 271 -7.47 2.56 19.16
C PHE A 271 -8.14 1.31 18.60
N SER A 272 -9.44 1.17 18.79
CA SER A 272 -10.21 0.03 18.27
C SER A 272 -11.20 0.48 17.20
N HIS A 273 -11.00 0.02 15.96
CA HIS A 273 -11.98 0.19 14.88
C HIS A 273 -13.30 -0.52 15.19
N ARG A 274 -13.27 -1.61 15.97
CA ARG A 274 -14.49 -2.32 16.39
C ARG A 274 -15.39 -1.44 17.24
N SER A 275 -14.80 -0.68 18.17
CA SER A 275 -15.55 0.28 18.98
C SER A 275 -16.11 1.45 18.17
N HIS A 276 -15.67 1.62 16.92
CA HIS A 276 -16.05 2.71 16.02
C HIS A 276 -16.70 2.20 14.73
N GLU A 277 -17.12 0.92 14.67
CA GLU A 277 -17.55 0.27 13.42
C GLU A 277 -18.89 0.79 12.89
N MET A 278 -19.65 1.52 13.71
CA MET A 278 -20.87 2.22 13.30
C MET A 278 -20.59 3.44 12.41
N LEU A 279 -19.36 3.95 12.41
CA LEU A 279 -18.95 5.11 11.62
C LEU A 279 -18.40 4.67 10.27
N SER A 280 -18.72 5.44 9.23
CA SER A 280 -18.07 5.27 7.93
C SER A 280 -16.60 5.65 8.01
N CYS A 281 -15.71 4.88 7.36
CA CYS A 281 -14.26 5.08 7.44
C CYS A 281 -13.83 6.53 7.12
N VAL A 282 -14.51 7.16 6.17
CA VAL A 282 -14.18 8.52 5.70
C VAL A 282 -14.59 9.63 6.66
N GLN A 283 -15.35 9.33 7.72
CA GLN A 283 -15.64 10.32 8.78
C GLN A 283 -14.36 10.69 9.54
N CYS A 284 -13.44 9.74 9.72
CA CYS A 284 -12.13 10.01 10.30
C CYS A 284 -11.06 10.14 9.21
N HIS A 285 -11.04 9.24 8.22
CA HIS A 285 -10.06 9.25 7.14
C HIS A 285 -10.53 10.10 5.95
N THR A 286 -10.71 11.39 6.18
CA THR A 286 -11.32 12.33 5.21
C THR A 286 -10.56 12.42 3.88
N GLN A 287 -9.22 12.26 3.93
CA GLN A 287 -8.34 12.30 2.76
C GLN A 287 -8.29 10.97 1.99
N ALA A 288 -8.90 9.90 2.52
CA ALA A 288 -8.77 8.55 1.95
C ALA A 288 -9.23 8.48 0.50
N ARG A 289 -10.28 9.21 0.09
CA ARG A 289 -10.78 9.13 -1.29
C ARG A 289 -9.93 9.90 -2.30
N THR A 290 -9.15 10.87 -1.85
CA THR A 290 -8.44 11.83 -2.72
C THR A 290 -6.94 11.65 -2.70
N SER A 291 -6.41 10.81 -1.82
CA SER A 291 -4.97 10.54 -1.75
C SER A 291 -4.45 9.88 -3.01
N VAL A 292 -3.38 10.47 -3.54
CA VAL A 292 -2.70 10.08 -4.78
C VAL A 292 -1.33 9.47 -4.53
N SER A 293 -0.90 9.39 -3.26
CA SER A 293 0.42 8.88 -2.87
C SER A 293 0.34 7.90 -1.69
N THR A 294 1.17 6.86 -1.72
CA THR A 294 1.37 5.98 -0.54
C THR A 294 2.10 6.72 0.59
N LEU A 295 2.79 7.82 0.27
CA LEU A 295 3.49 8.66 1.24
C LEU A 295 2.53 9.46 2.14
N ASP A 296 1.25 9.56 1.75
CA ASP A 296 0.22 10.26 2.52
C ASP A 296 -0.12 9.47 3.79
N VAL A 297 0.16 10.05 4.96
CA VAL A 297 -0.15 9.40 6.24
C VAL A 297 -1.64 9.52 6.54
N MET A 298 -2.35 8.39 6.42
CA MET A 298 -3.80 8.28 6.66
C MET A 298 -4.19 8.21 8.15
N LEU A 299 -3.46 8.89 9.02
CA LEU A 299 -3.82 9.01 10.43
C LEU A 299 -4.81 10.18 10.58
N PRO A 300 -6.02 10.00 11.15
CA PRO A 300 -6.91 11.12 11.44
C PRO A 300 -6.28 12.03 12.48
N GLY A 301 -6.45 13.35 12.35
CA GLY A 301 -5.96 14.30 13.35
C GLY A 301 -6.72 14.24 14.67
N VAL A 302 -6.15 14.82 15.73
CA VAL A 302 -6.77 14.89 17.06
C VAL A 302 -8.17 15.50 17.02
N ALA A 303 -8.39 16.46 16.13
CA ALA A 303 -9.69 17.13 15.97
C ALA A 303 -10.84 16.14 15.72
N SER A 304 -10.65 15.14 14.85
CA SER A 304 -11.68 14.13 14.54
C SER A 304 -12.10 13.33 15.77
N CYS A 305 -11.15 13.01 16.65
CA CYS A 305 -11.44 12.30 17.88
C CYS A 305 -12.20 13.18 18.88
N ARG A 306 -11.88 14.48 18.95
CA ARG A 306 -12.50 15.46 19.86
C ARG A 306 -13.97 15.73 19.56
N GLU A 307 -14.45 15.44 18.35
CA GLU A 307 -15.87 15.57 18.01
C GLU A 307 -16.75 14.74 18.97
N CYS A 308 -16.26 13.57 19.38
CA CYS A 308 -16.97 12.67 20.29
C CYS A 308 -16.32 12.56 21.68
N HIS A 309 -14.98 12.52 21.76
CA HIS A 309 -14.23 12.36 23.01
C HIS A 309 -14.07 13.69 23.75
N ASN A 310 -15.18 14.21 24.23
CA ASN A 310 -15.23 15.42 25.04
C ASN A 310 -16.40 15.36 26.06
N PRO A 311 -16.38 16.19 27.11
CA PRO A 311 -17.41 16.16 28.16
C PRO A 311 -18.85 16.43 27.69
N ARG A 312 -19.04 17.06 26.51
CA ARG A 312 -20.36 17.38 25.96
C ARG A 312 -20.95 16.25 25.12
N ALA A 313 -20.12 15.51 24.39
CA ALA A 313 -20.55 14.44 23.48
C ALA A 313 -20.59 13.04 24.13
N GLY A 314 -20.00 12.88 25.32
CA GLY A 314 -20.23 11.72 26.19
C GLY A 314 -19.26 10.56 26.02
N ALA A 315 -18.37 10.56 25.01
CA ALA A 315 -17.31 9.55 24.95
C ALA A 315 -16.18 9.89 25.94
N PRO A 316 -15.63 8.91 26.71
CA PRO A 316 -14.59 9.16 27.69
C PRO A 316 -13.35 9.79 27.08
N SER A 317 -12.81 10.84 27.70
CA SER A 317 -11.65 11.60 27.19
C SER A 317 -10.46 11.59 28.15
N SER A 318 -10.43 10.65 29.11
CA SER A 318 -9.28 10.48 30.00
C SER A 318 -8.08 9.92 29.24
N CYS A 319 -6.87 10.23 29.73
CA CYS A 319 -5.62 9.87 29.04
C CYS A 319 -5.48 8.35 28.82
N THR A 320 -6.00 7.54 29.75
CA THR A 320 -5.94 6.07 29.72
C THR A 320 -6.80 5.42 28.65
N VAL A 321 -7.72 6.18 28.02
CA VAL A 321 -8.52 5.67 26.90
C VAL A 321 -7.62 5.33 25.71
N CYS A 322 -6.66 6.20 25.43
CA CYS A 322 -5.77 6.07 24.28
C CYS A 322 -4.35 5.67 24.66
N HIS A 323 -3.87 6.00 25.86
CA HIS A 323 -2.50 5.71 26.27
C HIS A 323 -2.43 4.53 27.22
N THR A 324 -1.56 3.58 26.89
CA THR A 324 -1.18 2.51 27.81
C THR A 324 -0.04 2.99 28.71
N TYR A 325 -0.33 3.19 29.99
CA TYR A 325 0.66 3.53 31.02
C TYR A 325 1.10 2.27 31.75
N HIS A 326 2.40 2.17 32.04
CA HIS A 326 3.12 1.01 32.57
C HIS A 326 3.14 -0.21 31.63
N GLN A 327 4.34 -0.76 31.37
CA GLN A 327 4.42 -2.13 30.87
C GLN A 327 4.03 -3.06 32.02
N PRO A 328 3.29 -4.15 31.80
CA PRO A 328 3.10 -5.14 32.85
C PRO A 328 4.48 -5.63 33.27
N THR A 329 4.93 -5.25 34.47
CA THR A 329 6.02 -5.96 35.12
C THR A 329 5.58 -7.42 35.27
N PRO A 330 6.49 -8.40 35.12
CA PRO A 330 6.15 -9.79 35.38
C PRO A 330 5.39 -9.89 36.70
N TYR A 331 4.19 -10.45 36.64
CA TYR A 331 3.38 -10.67 37.83
C TYR A 331 4.15 -11.62 38.74
N HIS A 332 4.58 -11.12 39.90
CA HIS A 332 5.19 -11.94 40.94
C HIS A 332 4.11 -12.33 41.94
N GLU A 333 3.69 -13.60 41.95
CA GLU A 333 2.91 -14.22 43.04
C GLU A 333 3.79 -14.42 44.29
N GLY A 334 4.33 -13.32 44.84
CA GLY A 334 5.21 -13.32 46.01
C GLY A 334 4.76 -12.35 47.10
N GLY A 335 3.52 -11.87 47.03
CA GLY A 335 2.96 -10.98 48.05
C GLY A 335 2.76 -11.72 49.36
N THR A 336 3.61 -11.44 50.36
CA THR A 336 3.54 -12.04 51.71
C THR A 336 2.78 -11.18 52.71
N LEU A 337 2.36 -9.97 52.33
CA LEU A 337 1.66 -9.04 53.22
C LEU A 337 0.15 -9.31 53.22
N SER A 338 -0.42 -9.39 54.42
CA SER A 338 -1.86 -9.31 54.61
C SER A 338 -2.38 -7.88 54.38
N ILE A 339 -3.67 -7.76 54.03
CA ILE A 339 -4.37 -6.46 53.91
C ILE A 339 -4.24 -5.63 55.20
N GLU A 340 -4.21 -6.31 56.35
CA GLU A 340 -4.10 -5.67 57.66
C GLU A 340 -2.69 -5.11 57.93
N GLU A 341 -1.64 -5.80 57.48
CA GLU A 341 -0.26 -5.33 57.58
C GLU A 341 0.03 -4.14 56.64
N PHE A 342 -0.57 -4.16 55.45
CA PHE A 342 -0.45 -3.05 54.49
C PHE A 342 -1.10 -1.77 55.03
N THR A 343 -2.35 -1.87 55.48
CA THR A 343 -3.13 -0.72 55.99
C THR A 343 -2.62 -0.16 57.32
N ARG A 344 -1.91 -0.96 58.13
CA ARG A 344 -1.22 -0.48 59.35
C ARG A 344 0.02 0.39 59.05
N ARG A 345 0.71 0.17 57.93
CA ARG A 345 1.90 0.96 57.57
C ARG A 345 1.55 2.39 57.15
N GLU A 346 0.44 2.60 56.44
CA GLU A 346 0.00 3.96 56.07
C GLU A 346 -0.40 4.81 57.27
N ARG A 347 -0.87 4.19 58.36
CA ARG A 347 -1.20 4.90 59.61
C ARG A 347 0.02 5.32 60.45
N ARG A 348 1.24 4.98 60.02
CA ARG A 348 2.50 5.30 60.71
C ARG A 348 3.38 6.29 59.93
N SER A 349 2.84 7.08 59.00
CA SER A 349 3.51 8.33 58.62
C SER A 349 3.42 9.31 59.79
N PRO A 350 4.53 9.81 60.35
CA PRO A 350 4.49 10.86 61.35
C PRO A 350 3.93 12.12 60.69
N ALA A 351 2.96 12.75 61.33
CA ALA A 351 2.77 14.18 61.13
C ALA A 351 4.12 14.85 61.43
N ALA A 352 4.75 15.41 60.39
CA ALA A 352 5.85 16.34 60.59
C ALA A 352 5.23 17.63 61.14
N GLU A 353 5.68 17.99 62.34
CA GLU A 353 5.53 19.30 62.99
C GLU A 353 6.02 20.45 62.10
#